data_AF-A0A7S2CZI6-F1
#
_entry.id   AF-A0A7S2CZI6-F1
#
_cell.length_a   1.000
_cell.length_b   1.000
_cell.length_c   1.000
_cell.angle_alpha   90.00
_cell.angle_beta   90.00
_cell.angle_gamma   90.00
#
_symmetry.space_group_name_H-M   'P 1'
#
loop_
_entity.id
_entity.type
_entity.pdbx_description
1 polymer ?
#
loop_
_entity_poly.entity_id
_entity_poly.type
_entity_poly.pdbx_seq_one_letter_code
_entity_poly.pdbx_strand_id
1 'polypeptide(L)'
;HGFVGADIAQLCMEAALESIREQSADVDMESDRVDQATLDKLVVSNEHFAAAMKMCSPSALRETQVQIPDKGYDDIGGLEDVKRELHETVQYPVEHGAKYHKFGMQPSK
;
A
#
# COMPACT_ATOMS: atom_id res chain seq x y z
N HIS A 1 2.21 5.94 -0.69
CA HIS A 1 2.61 5.69 0.71
C HIS A 1 2.20 4.27 1.09
N GLY A 2 3.04 3.50 1.80
CA GLY A 2 2.74 2.11 2.20
C GLY A 2 3.64 1.00 1.63
N PHE A 3 4.60 1.34 0.76
CA PHE A 3 5.60 0.38 0.28
C PHE A 3 6.71 0.21 1.33
N VAL A 4 7.02 -1.03 1.68
CA VAL A 4 8.24 -1.37 2.46
C VAL A 4 9.38 -1.76 1.53
N GLY A 5 10.59 -1.94 2.06
CA GLY A 5 11.77 -2.28 1.24
C GLY A 5 11.59 -3.53 0.37
N ALA A 6 10.87 -4.54 0.86
CA ALA A 6 10.51 -5.72 0.08
C ALA A 6 9.59 -5.40 -1.10
N ASP A 7 8.60 -4.51 -0.92
CA ASP A 7 7.70 -4.11 -2.00
C ASP A 7 8.44 -3.31 -3.08
N ILE A 8 9.42 -2.51 -2.69
CA ILE A 8 10.27 -1.76 -3.64
C ILE A 8 11.14 -2.74 -4.43
N ALA A 9 11.75 -3.73 -3.77
CA ALA A 9 12.54 -4.75 -4.45
C ALA A 9 11.68 -5.53 -5.45
N GLN A 10 10.47 -5.93 -5.05
CA GLN A 10 9.51 -6.58 -5.94
C GLN A 10 9.10 -5.68 -7.11
N LEU A 11 8.83 -4.40 -6.87
CA LEU A 11 8.48 -3.44 -7.91
C LEU A 11 9.60 -3.29 -8.94
N CYS A 12 10.86 -3.19 -8.51
CA CYS A 12 12.02 -3.13 -9.39
C CYS A 12 12.17 -4.41 -10.22
N MET A 13 11.93 -5.57 -9.61
CA MET A 13 12.01 -6.84 -10.32
C MET A 13 10.91 -6.97 -11.39
N GLU A 14 9.68 -6.55 -11.07
CA GLU A 14 8.59 -6.58 -12.04
C GLU A 14 8.82 -5.58 -13.18
N ALA A 15 9.36 -4.38 -12.90
CA ALA A 15 9.72 -3.42 -13.94
C ALA A 15 10.83 -3.95 -14.86
N ALA A 16 11.81 -4.67 -14.31
CA ALA A 16 12.85 -5.33 -15.12
C ALA A 16 12.26 -6.44 -15.99
N LEU A 17 11.35 -7.25 -15.45
CA LEU A 17 10.64 -8.28 -16.22
C LEU A 17 9.79 -7.69 -17.34
N GLU A 18 9.15 -6.55 -17.10
CA GLU A 18 8.36 -5.87 -18.13
C GLU A 18 9.23 -5.42 -19.31
N SER A 19 10.41 -4.87 -19.04
CA SER A 19 11.39 -4.53 -20.08
C SER A 19 11.84 -5.76 -20.87
N ILE A 20 12.04 -6.90 -20.20
CA ILE A 20 12.39 -8.17 -20.89
C ILE A 20 11.23 -8.67 -21.75
N ARG A 21 9.98 -8.57 -21.28
CA ARG A 21 8.79 -8.96 -22.05
C ARG A 21 8.65 -8.15 -23.33
N GLU A 22 8.92 -6.84 -23.27
CA GLU A 22 8.90 -5.98 -24.46
C GLU A 22 9.95 -6.44 -25.50
N GLN A 23 11.15 -6.79 -25.05
CA GLN A 23 12.22 -7.26 -25.92
C GLN A 23 12.09 -8.73 -26.33
N SER A 24 11.10 -9.48 -25.80
CA SER A 24 10.99 -10.93 -26.03
C SER A 24 10.81 -11.34 -27.49
N ALA A 25 10.31 -10.44 -28.34
CA ALA A 25 10.21 -10.67 -29.78
C ALA A 25 11.57 -10.63 -30.50
N ASP A 26 12.56 -9.94 -29.93
CA ASP A 26 13.93 -9.84 -30.45
C ASP A 26 14.85 -10.92 -29.87
N VAL A 27 14.41 -11.67 -28.86
CA VAL A 27 15.21 -12.71 -28.18
C VAL A 27 15.00 -14.06 -28.85
N ASP A 28 16.07 -14.63 -29.39
CA ASP A 28 16.08 -16.03 -29.83
C ASP A 28 16.15 -16.97 -28.61
N MET A 29 15.02 -17.63 -28.32
CA MET A 29 14.87 -18.54 -27.19
C MET A 29 15.53 -19.91 -27.41
N GLU A 30 15.97 -20.22 -28.64
CA GLU A 30 16.68 -21.47 -28.96
C GLU A 30 18.20 -21.34 -28.79
N SER A 31 18.70 -20.11 -28.66
CA SER A 31 20.11 -19.80 -28.45
C SER A 31 20.42 -19.62 -26.96
N ASP A 32 21.50 -20.26 -26.49
CA ASP A 32 22.07 -20.03 -25.15
C ASP A 32 22.77 -18.66 -25.00
N ARG A 33 22.75 -17.83 -26.05
CA ARG A 33 23.42 -16.53 -26.09
C ARG A 33 22.48 -15.45 -26.58
N VAL A 34 22.40 -14.37 -25.80
CA VAL A 34 21.76 -13.11 -26.19
C VAL A 34 22.79 -12.24 -26.88
N ASP A 35 22.43 -11.63 -28.01
CA ASP A 35 23.32 -10.73 -28.73
C ASP A 35 23.50 -9.39 -27.99
N GLN A 36 24.60 -8.70 -28.27
CA GLN A 36 24.90 -7.43 -27.62
C GLN A 36 23.83 -6.37 -27.97
N ALA A 37 23.29 -6.41 -29.20
CA ALA A 37 22.28 -5.46 -29.65
C ALA A 37 20.97 -5.55 -28.86
N THR A 38 20.56 -6.75 -28.45
CA THR A 38 19.38 -6.96 -27.60
C THR A 38 19.67 -6.59 -26.16
N LEU A 39 20.87 -6.89 -25.65
CA LEU A 39 21.30 -6.48 -24.32
C LEU A 39 21.32 -4.95 -24.17
N ASP A 40 21.80 -4.23 -25.19
CA ASP A 40 21.85 -2.76 -25.18
C ASP A 40 20.46 -2.11 -25.21
N LYS A 41 19.43 -2.84 -25.68
CA LYS A 41 18.03 -2.40 -25.66
C LYS A 41 17.34 -2.63 -24.31
N LEU A 42 17.85 -3.51 -23.45
CA LEU A 42 17.29 -3.79 -22.12
C LEU A 42 17.50 -2.63 -21.15
N VAL A 43 16.70 -1.59 -21.31
CA VAL A 43 16.74 -0.38 -20.48
C VAL A 43 15.42 -0.23 -19.75
N VAL A 44 15.49 -0.21 -18.41
CA VAL A 44 14.31 0.03 -17.60
C VAL A 44 13.93 1.51 -17.63
N SER A 45 12.77 1.83 -18.21
CA SER A 45 12.18 3.17 -18.23
C SER A 45 11.11 3.35 -17.14
N ASN A 46 10.62 4.59 -16.99
CA ASN A 46 9.52 4.90 -16.07
C ASN A 46 8.20 4.23 -16.49
N GLU A 47 8.03 3.91 -17.77
CA GLU A 47 6.83 3.23 -18.28
C GLU A 47 6.73 1.80 -17.73
N HIS A 48 7.86 1.10 -17.59
CA HIS A 48 7.90 -0.21 -16.93
C HIS A 48 7.51 -0.13 -15.46
N PHE A 49 7.94 0.92 -14.75
CA PHE A 49 7.52 1.15 -13.37
C PHE A 49 6.01 1.46 -13.29
N ALA A 50 5.48 2.25 -14.22
CA ALA A 50 4.05 2.52 -14.29
C ALA A 50 3.21 1.26 -14.55
N ALA A 51 3.72 0.33 -15.38
CA ALA A 51 3.10 -0.98 -15.59
C ALA A 51 3.21 -1.86 -14.34
N ALA A 52 4.41 -1.98 -13.75
CA ALA A 52 4.66 -2.78 -12.55
C ALA A 52 3.81 -2.33 -11.34
N MET A 53 3.58 -1.03 -11.18
CA MET A 53 2.71 -0.49 -10.13
C MET A 53 1.24 -0.93 -10.25
N LYS A 54 0.77 -1.35 -11.44
CA LYS A 54 -0.59 -1.90 -11.60
C LYS A 54 -0.71 -3.31 -11.02
N MET A 55 0.41 -4.04 -10.94
CA MET A 55 0.45 -5.43 -10.45
C MET A 55 0.93 -5.53 -9.00
N CYS A 56 1.78 -4.58 -8.56
CA CYS A 56 2.33 -4.56 -7.21
C CYS A 56 1.48 -3.69 -6.28
N SER A 57 0.90 -4.30 -5.24
CA SER A 57 0.22 -3.57 -4.15
C SER A 57 1.12 -3.49 -2.91
N PRO A 58 1.17 -2.33 -2.22
CA PRO A 58 2.00 -2.15 -1.04
C PRO A 58 1.59 -3.10 0.10
N SER A 59 2.56 -3.82 0.66
CA SER A 59 2.31 -4.79 1.74
C SER A 59 1.74 -4.14 3.01
N ALA A 60 2.18 -2.92 3.37
CA ALA A 60 1.69 -2.26 4.59
C ALA A 60 0.20 -1.88 4.50
N LEU A 61 -0.36 -1.79 3.29
CA LEU A 61 -1.79 -1.56 3.07
C LEU A 61 -2.59 -2.86 2.93
N ARG A 62 -1.93 -4.03 2.80
CA ARG A 62 -2.62 -5.32 2.74
C ARG A 62 -3.23 -5.71 4.09
N GLU A 63 -2.59 -5.33 5.20
CA GLU A 63 -3.11 -5.58 6.55
C GLU A 63 -4.01 -4.46 7.07
N THR A 64 -3.90 -3.24 6.50
CA THR A 64 -4.65 -2.06 6.94
C THR A 64 -5.57 -1.58 5.81
N GLN A 65 -6.58 -2.38 5.44
CA GLN A 65 -7.69 -1.82 4.66
C GLN A 65 -8.52 -0.95 5.59
N VAL A 66 -8.55 0.36 5.32
CA VAL A 66 -9.52 1.25 5.97
C VAL A 66 -10.90 0.82 5.52
N GLN A 67 -11.57 0.00 6.33
CA GLN A 67 -12.97 -0.30 6.15
C GLN A 67 -13.74 0.94 6.61
N ILE A 68 -14.26 1.71 5.66
CA ILE A 68 -15.25 2.73 5.97
C ILE A 68 -16.58 1.99 6.11
N PRO A 69 -17.18 1.90 7.30
CA PRO A 69 -18.46 1.22 7.46
C PRO A 69 -19.56 2.00 6.73
N ASP A 70 -20.47 1.27 6.07
CA ASP A 70 -21.65 1.86 5.42
C ASP A 70 -22.72 2.35 6.43
N LYS A 71 -22.49 2.14 7.73
CA LYS A 71 -23.42 2.41 8.83
C LYS A 71 -22.78 3.27 9.91
N GLY A 72 -23.50 4.28 10.37
CA GLY A 72 -23.11 5.16 11.47
C GLY A 72 -23.74 4.75 12.80
N TYR A 73 -23.39 5.45 13.88
CA TYR A 73 -23.97 5.22 15.21
C TYR A 73 -25.50 5.45 15.26
N ASP A 74 -26.03 6.28 14.36
CA ASP A 74 -27.46 6.55 14.23
C ASP A 74 -28.24 5.36 13.64
N ASP A 75 -27.57 4.47 12.92
CA ASP A 75 -28.17 3.24 12.37
C ASP A 75 -28.27 2.11 13.41
N ILE A 76 -27.69 2.30 14.62
CA ILE A 76 -27.69 1.32 15.71
C ILE A 76 -28.78 1.70 16.70
N GLY A 77 -29.81 0.86 16.89
CA GLY A 77 -30.85 1.12 17.89
C GLY A 77 -30.37 0.86 19.34
N GLY A 78 -30.60 1.80 20.25
CA GLY A 78 -30.30 1.65 21.68
C GLY A 78 -28.81 1.72 22.03
N LEU A 79 -28.42 1.11 23.16
CA LEU A 79 -27.04 1.08 23.68
C LEU A 79 -26.41 2.47 23.93
N GLU A 80 -27.23 3.46 24.28
CA GLU A 80 -26.77 4.86 24.42
C GLU A 80 -25.61 5.03 25.40
N ASP A 81 -25.61 4.28 26.50
CA ASP A 81 -24.52 4.32 27.48
C ASP A 81 -23.22 3.72 26.91
N VAL A 82 -23.31 2.63 26.15
CA VAL A 82 -22.16 1.97 25.52
C VAL A 82 -21.60 2.82 24.38
N LYS A 83 -22.47 3.43 23.55
CA LYS A 83 -22.05 4.37 22.50
C LYS A 83 -21.32 5.56 23.10
N ARG A 84 -21.85 6.14 24.18
CA ARG A 84 -21.22 7.26 24.89
C ARG A 84 -19.84 6.87 25.43
N GLU A 85 -19.72 5.71 26.07
CA GLU A 85 -18.44 5.20 26.56
C GLU A 85 -17.42 5.01 25.43
N LEU A 86 -17.83 4.43 24.29
CA LEU A 86 -16.99 4.28 23.10
C LEU A 86 -16.50 5.63 22.54
N HIS A 87 -17.39 6.63 22.46
CA HIS A 87 -17.01 7.97 22.02
C HIS A 87 -15.97 8.60 22.96
N GLU A 88 -16.19 8.50 24.27
CA GLU A 88 -15.31 9.11 25.28
C GLU A 88 -13.94 8.42 25.37
N THR A 89 -13.90 7.10 25.20
CA THR A 89 -12.69 6.30 25.38
C THR A 89 -11.87 6.13 24.11
N VAL A 90 -12.52 6.11 22.94
CA VAL A 90 -11.85 5.84 21.65
C VAL A 90 -11.77 7.09 20.78
N GLN A 91 -12.87 7.82 20.62
CA GLN A 91 -12.95 8.94 19.68
C GLN A 91 -12.35 10.24 20.25
N TYR A 92 -12.70 10.61 21.48
CA TYR A 92 -12.26 11.86 22.10
C TYR A 92 -10.74 12.00 22.29
N PRO A 93 -9.97 10.95 22.65
CA PRO A 93 -8.52 11.08 22.74
C PRO A 93 -7.86 11.42 21.40
N VAL A 94 -8.43 10.92 20.29
CA VAL A 94 -7.97 11.21 18.93
C VAL A 94 -8.37 12.64 18.51
N GLU A 95 -9.62 13.02 18.72
CA GLU A 95 -10.15 14.34 18.32
C GLU A 95 -9.65 15.49 19.22
N HIS A 96 -9.28 15.20 20.47
CA HIS A 96 -8.94 16.19 21.48
C HIS A 96 -7.57 15.95 22.14
N GLY A 97 -6.62 15.36 21.43
CA GLY A 97 -5.30 15.00 21.96
C GLY A 97 -4.57 16.14 22.70
N ALA A 98 -4.70 17.38 22.24
CA ALA A 98 -4.10 18.55 22.91
C ALA A 98 -4.68 18.81 24.32
N LYS A 99 -5.97 18.55 24.53
CA LYS A 99 -6.61 18.68 25.85
C LYS A 99 -6.13 17.58 26.79
N TYR A 100 -6.08 16.34 26.30
CA TYR A 100 -5.60 15.19 27.08
C TYR A 100 -4.15 15.40 27.55
N HIS A 101 -3.27 15.86 26.63
CA HIS A 101 -1.89 16.20 26.97
C HIS A 101 -1.79 17.34 28.00
N LYS A 102 -2.57 18.41 27.82
CA LYS A 102 -2.58 19.58 28.73
C LYS A 102 -3.01 19.22 30.16
N PHE A 103 -3.93 18.28 30.31
CA PHE A 103 -4.45 17.86 31.61
C PHE A 103 -3.78 16.61 32.17
N GLY A 104 -2.71 16.11 31.52
CA GLY A 104 -1.99 14.91 31.97
C GLY A 104 -2.84 13.62 31.92
N MET A 105 -3.93 13.63 31.15
CA MET A 105 -4.79 12.47 30.99
C MET A 105 -4.18 11.56 29.92
N GLN A 106 -3.99 10.29 30.25
CA GLN A 106 -3.60 9.31 29.24
C GLN A 106 -4.84 8.94 28.42
N PRO A 107 -4.73 8.92 27.07
CA PRO A 107 -5.71 8.23 26.24
C PRO A 107 -5.95 6.82 26.80
N SER A 108 -7.20 6.42 26.98
CA SER A 108 -7.53 5.01 27.23
C SER A 108 -6.99 4.16 26.09
N LYS A 109 -6.40 3.01 26.43
CA LYS A 109 -5.78 2.07 25.47
C LYS A 109 -6.79 1.41 24.55
#